data_AF-A0A4Q5Z4N4-F1
#
_entry.id   AF-A0A4Q5Z4N4-F1
#
_cell.length_a   1.000
_cell.length_b   1.000
_cell.length_c   1.000
_cell.angle_alpha   90.00
_cell.angle_beta   90.00
_cell.angle_gamma   90.00
#
_symmetry.space_group_name_H-M   'P 1'
#
loop_
_entity.id
_entity.type
_entity.pdbx_description
1 polymer ?
#
loop_
_entity_poly.entity_id
_entity_poly.type
_entity_poly.pdbx_seq_one_letter_code
_entity_poly.pdbx_strand_id
1 'polypeptide(L)'
;CYLSWNNSAGTNFDLYIVRTSDNAILASSTNTGTGVAGYEYAEWTNNGASIGVYFRIVRISGPATTFEMFTHSAGEYQHATAAGSNTSPSNTTDLNVISVGAVSHTDWGQLSGVTGIIVDYSSQGPTNSGNIAPKICGPTNTYSWIYGTGFSGTSCSTPNVAGAIISFWSANSTLDATGVRQVVFRMAQLYRDWGAAGNDNVYGYGGFYLYSWASNLRYLFRTSNNALITNASRPYYSMNVAQNLAPSNTTVIILNGGVYAETGLYGGTAALGLGKKILYRAPFVTASFGL
;
A
#
# COMPACT_ATOMS: atom_id res chain seq x y z
N CYS A 1 -8.71 2.43 -23.00
CA CYS A 1 -8.56 3.38 -21.89
C CYS A 1 -9.86 3.42 -21.10
N TYR A 2 -9.80 3.86 -19.85
CA TYR A 2 -11.01 4.12 -19.08
C TYR A 2 -10.95 5.45 -18.34
N LEU A 3 -12.13 5.93 -17.99
CA LEU A 3 -12.39 7.07 -17.13
C LEU A 3 -13.15 6.57 -15.92
N SER A 4 -12.83 7.01 -14.70
CA SER A 4 -13.62 6.75 -13.49
C SER A 4 -13.83 8.01 -12.67
N TRP A 5 -14.98 8.13 -12.01
CA TRP A 5 -15.29 9.28 -11.16
C TRP A 5 -16.30 8.92 -10.07
N ASN A 6 -16.42 9.78 -9.06
CA ASN A 6 -17.50 9.65 -8.09
C ASN A 6 -18.83 10.12 -8.70
N ASN A 7 -19.75 9.18 -8.94
CA ASN A 7 -21.08 9.49 -9.50
C ASN A 7 -22.21 9.65 -8.46
N SER A 8 -21.91 9.81 -7.16
CA SER A 8 -22.96 10.02 -6.15
C SER A 8 -23.82 11.27 -6.38
N ALA A 9 -23.30 12.26 -7.11
CA ALA A 9 -24.01 13.48 -7.48
C ALA A 9 -24.65 13.45 -8.88
N GLY A 10 -24.66 12.29 -9.56
CA GLY A 10 -25.26 12.14 -10.89
C GLY A 10 -24.51 12.85 -12.02
N THR A 11 -23.19 12.96 -11.92
CA THR A 11 -22.34 13.47 -13.01
C THR A 11 -22.21 12.44 -14.12
N ASN A 12 -22.50 12.83 -15.36
CA ASN A 12 -22.31 11.98 -16.52
C ASN A 12 -21.22 12.52 -17.44
N PHE A 13 -20.23 11.69 -17.75
CA PHE A 13 -19.19 12.00 -18.71
C PHE A 13 -19.25 11.03 -19.89
N ASP A 14 -19.00 11.55 -21.08
CA ASP A 14 -18.66 10.75 -22.25
C ASP A 14 -17.15 10.78 -22.48
N LEU A 15 -16.60 9.69 -22.99
CA LEU A 15 -15.20 9.53 -23.34
C LEU A 15 -15.05 9.29 -24.85
N TYR A 16 -14.16 10.03 -25.51
CA TYR A 16 -13.84 9.84 -26.92
C TYR A 16 -12.32 9.74 -27.09
N ILE A 17 -11.88 8.80 -27.93
CA ILE A 17 -10.52 8.75 -28.48
C ILE A 17 -10.58 9.42 -29.85
N VAL A 18 -9.79 10.47 -30.06
CA VAL A 18 -9.89 11.32 -31.25
C VAL A 18 -8.53 11.44 -31.92
N ARG A 19 -8.49 11.27 -33.25
CA ARG A 19 -7.28 11.49 -34.04
C ARG A 19 -7.00 12.98 -34.18
N THR A 20 -5.75 13.39 -33.98
CA THR A 20 -5.38 14.81 -34.02
C THR A 20 -5.39 15.43 -35.43
N SER A 21 -5.17 14.63 -36.48
CA SER A 21 -5.00 15.14 -37.85
C SER A 21 -6.28 15.64 -38.52
N ASP A 22 -7.41 15.03 -38.18
CA ASP A 22 -8.71 15.24 -38.85
C ASP A 22 -9.89 15.32 -37.86
N ASN A 23 -9.62 15.24 -36.55
CA ASN A 23 -10.63 15.14 -35.49
C ASN A 23 -11.58 13.93 -35.63
N ALA A 24 -11.16 12.88 -36.34
CA ALA A 24 -11.95 11.66 -36.45
C ALA A 24 -12.07 10.98 -35.07
N ILE A 25 -13.30 10.67 -34.67
CA ILE A 25 -13.57 9.83 -33.49
C ILE A 25 -13.18 8.40 -33.84
N LEU A 26 -12.19 7.86 -33.13
CA LEU A 26 -11.66 6.50 -33.32
C LEU A 26 -12.41 5.48 -32.48
N ALA A 27 -12.80 5.89 -31.28
CA ALA A 27 -13.67 5.14 -30.38
C ALA A 27 -14.35 6.11 -29.42
N SER A 28 -15.48 5.68 -28.86
CA SER A 28 -16.18 6.45 -27.85
C SER A 28 -16.96 5.55 -26.91
N SER A 29 -17.23 6.09 -25.73
CA SER A 29 -18.13 5.56 -24.74
C SER A 29 -19.05 6.71 -24.34
N THR A 30 -20.35 6.50 -24.53
CA THR A 30 -21.39 7.52 -24.35
C THR A 30 -22.54 6.91 -23.55
N ASN A 31 -22.24 6.19 -22.46
CA ASN A 31 -23.24 5.40 -21.76
C ASN A 31 -24.46 6.28 -21.38
N THR A 32 -25.63 5.98 -21.95
CA THR A 32 -26.87 6.72 -21.70
C THR A 32 -27.78 5.96 -20.73
N GLY A 33 -28.32 6.63 -19.71
CA GLY A 33 -29.42 6.11 -18.89
C GLY A 33 -29.36 6.48 -17.40
N THR A 34 -30.39 6.14 -16.63
CA THR A 34 -30.36 6.23 -15.16
C THR A 34 -29.52 5.08 -14.59
N GLY A 35 -28.55 5.39 -13.71
CA GLY A 35 -27.67 4.37 -13.12
C GLY A 35 -26.33 4.17 -13.84
N VAL A 36 -25.87 5.13 -14.66
CA VAL A 36 -24.51 5.11 -15.23
C VAL A 36 -23.52 4.92 -14.09
N ALA A 37 -22.72 3.86 -14.14
CA ALA A 37 -21.59 3.74 -13.22
C ALA A 37 -20.69 4.96 -13.43
N GLY A 38 -19.99 5.47 -12.40
CA GLY A 38 -19.01 6.55 -12.59
C GLY A 38 -17.79 6.05 -13.35
N TYR A 39 -17.98 5.64 -14.60
CA TYR A 39 -17.07 4.86 -15.41
C TYR A 39 -17.41 4.92 -16.91
N GLU A 40 -16.42 5.24 -17.75
CA GLU A 40 -16.47 5.07 -19.21
C GLU A 40 -15.30 4.20 -19.69
N TYR A 41 -15.52 3.39 -20.72
CA TYR A 41 -14.46 2.57 -21.33
C TYR A 41 -14.51 2.69 -22.85
N ALA A 42 -13.42 3.15 -23.43
CA ALA A 42 -13.24 3.21 -24.88
C ALA A 42 -11.93 2.52 -25.26
N GLU A 43 -11.96 1.74 -26.32
CA GLU A 43 -10.79 1.02 -26.81
C GLU A 43 -10.68 1.17 -28.33
N TRP A 44 -9.45 1.41 -28.78
CA TRP A 44 -9.11 1.48 -30.17
C TRP A 44 -7.67 1.01 -30.36
N THR A 45 -7.44 0.20 -31.39
CA THR A 45 -6.12 -0.35 -31.71
C THR A 45 -5.62 0.26 -33.02
N ASN A 46 -4.42 0.83 -32.99
CA ASN A 46 -3.74 1.28 -34.19
C ASN A 46 -3.01 0.11 -34.87
N ASN A 47 -3.48 -0.31 -36.05
CA ASN A 47 -2.83 -1.34 -36.86
C ASN A 47 -1.92 -0.76 -37.97
N GLY A 48 -1.76 0.57 -38.02
CA GLY A 48 -0.98 1.27 -39.04
C GLY A 48 0.25 1.98 -38.47
N ALA A 49 0.74 2.98 -39.22
CA ALA A 49 1.79 3.86 -38.75
C ALA A 49 1.36 4.63 -37.49
N SER A 50 2.32 5.07 -36.67
CA SER A 50 2.04 5.90 -35.49
C SER A 50 1.26 7.16 -35.87
N ILE A 51 0.19 7.43 -35.12
CA ILE A 51 -0.65 8.61 -35.28
C ILE A 51 -0.77 9.36 -33.94
N GLY A 52 -1.04 10.66 -34.02
CA GLY A 52 -1.42 11.44 -32.85
C GLY A 52 -2.88 11.20 -32.48
N VAL A 53 -3.13 11.01 -31.19
CA VAL A 53 -4.49 10.93 -30.61
C VAL A 53 -4.58 11.81 -29.39
N TYR A 54 -5.79 12.30 -29.10
CA TYR A 54 -6.13 12.96 -27.86
C TYR A 54 -7.43 12.39 -27.30
N PHE A 55 -7.60 12.54 -25.99
CA PHE A 55 -8.82 12.14 -25.32
C PHE A 55 -9.72 13.37 -25.15
N ARG A 56 -10.97 13.24 -25.59
CA ARG A 56 -12.00 14.26 -25.36
C ARG A 56 -12.99 13.71 -24.34
N ILE A 57 -13.11 14.41 -23.22
CA ILE A 57 -14.04 14.08 -22.15
C ILE A 57 -15.12 15.16 -22.13
N VAL A 58 -16.38 14.75 -22.24
CA VAL A 58 -17.51 15.69 -22.33
C VAL A 58 -18.42 15.47 -21.14
N ARG A 59 -18.63 16.51 -20.32
CA ARG A 59 -19.64 16.47 -19.25
C ARG A 59 -21.02 16.69 -19.85
N ILE A 60 -21.84 15.64 -19.88
CA ILE A 60 -23.19 15.68 -20.43
C ILE A 60 -24.18 16.27 -19.43
N SER A 61 -24.04 15.91 -18.15
CA SER A 61 -24.94 16.38 -17.08
C SER A 61 -24.29 16.28 -15.70
N GLY A 62 -24.96 16.85 -14.70
CA GLY A 62 -24.52 16.87 -13.31
C GLY A 62 -23.40 17.88 -13.02
N PRO A 63 -22.96 17.99 -11.76
CA PRO A 63 -21.94 18.93 -11.35
C PRO A 63 -20.55 18.58 -11.91
N ALA A 64 -19.62 19.52 -11.88
CA ALA A 64 -18.22 19.21 -12.13
C ALA A 64 -17.67 18.33 -10.99
N THR A 65 -16.86 17.32 -11.34
CA THR A 65 -16.18 16.46 -10.37
C THR A 65 -14.83 16.03 -10.93
N THR A 66 -13.94 15.57 -10.04
CA THR A 66 -12.65 14.98 -10.43
C THR A 66 -12.88 13.61 -11.04
N PHE A 67 -12.19 13.34 -12.14
CA PHE A 67 -12.12 12.04 -12.77
C PHE A 67 -10.68 11.53 -12.77
N GLU A 68 -10.53 10.21 -12.77
CA GLU A 68 -9.28 9.50 -13.00
C GLU A 68 -9.29 8.98 -14.44
N MET A 69 -8.17 9.12 -15.13
CA MET A 69 -8.00 8.58 -16.46
C MET A 69 -6.88 7.54 -16.45
N PHE A 70 -7.14 6.39 -17.09
CA PHE A 70 -6.16 5.33 -17.25
C PHE A 70 -6.06 4.86 -18.70
N THR A 71 -4.83 4.70 -19.17
CA THR A 71 -4.51 4.07 -20.46
C THR A 71 -3.51 2.97 -20.25
N HIS A 72 -3.72 1.85 -20.95
CA HIS A 72 -2.72 0.82 -21.13
C HIS A 72 -2.00 1.06 -22.47
N SER A 73 -0.67 0.90 -22.51
CA SER A 73 0.12 0.97 -23.75
C SER A 73 -0.09 2.24 -24.60
N ALA A 74 -0.35 3.39 -23.97
CA ALA A 74 -0.38 4.67 -24.65
C ALA A 74 1.00 5.36 -24.62
N GLY A 75 1.19 6.35 -25.49
CA GLY A 75 2.34 7.25 -25.40
C GLY A 75 2.29 8.18 -24.19
N GLU A 76 3.22 9.12 -24.13
CA GLU A 76 3.26 10.12 -23.05
C GLU A 76 2.05 11.06 -23.10
N TYR A 77 1.47 11.35 -21.94
CA TYR A 77 0.43 12.35 -21.81
C TYR A 77 1.05 13.75 -21.86
N GLN A 78 0.51 14.63 -22.71
CA GLN A 78 0.83 16.06 -22.67
C GLN A 78 0.51 16.70 -21.31
N HIS A 79 -0.49 16.17 -20.62
CA HIS A 79 -0.92 16.62 -19.30
C HIS A 79 -1.01 15.40 -18.37
N ALA A 80 -0.05 15.29 -17.46
CA ALA A 80 -0.04 14.29 -16.40
C ALA A 80 0.18 14.96 -15.05
N THR A 81 -0.49 14.46 -14.02
CA THR A 81 -0.36 14.92 -12.64
C THR A 81 -0.09 13.71 -11.77
N ALA A 82 0.98 13.73 -10.98
CA ALA A 82 1.29 12.62 -10.08
C ALA A 82 0.27 12.53 -8.93
N ALA A 83 -0.01 13.65 -8.25
CA ALA A 83 -0.99 13.69 -7.17
C ALA A 83 -2.40 13.32 -7.68
N GLY A 84 -3.04 12.34 -7.03
CA GLY A 84 -4.37 11.86 -7.42
C GLY A 84 -4.41 10.97 -8.66
N SER A 85 -3.28 10.44 -9.11
CA SER A 85 -3.18 9.56 -10.29
C SER A 85 -3.49 8.09 -9.99
N ASN A 86 -3.89 7.76 -8.76
CA ASN A 86 -4.25 6.41 -8.37
C ASN A 86 -5.64 6.04 -8.87
N THR A 87 -5.78 4.89 -9.53
CA THR A 87 -7.01 4.53 -10.27
C THR A 87 -7.65 3.24 -9.74
N SER A 88 -8.87 2.93 -10.20
CA SER A 88 -9.53 1.67 -9.88
C SER A 88 -8.72 0.44 -10.37
N PRO A 89 -8.63 -0.65 -9.57
CA PRO A 89 -9.26 -0.88 -8.26
C PRO A 89 -8.40 -0.43 -7.07
N SER A 90 -7.20 0.10 -7.30
CA SER A 90 -6.25 0.48 -6.25
C SER A 90 -6.72 1.67 -5.39
N ASN A 91 -7.74 2.41 -5.85
CA ASN A 91 -8.36 3.52 -5.14
C ASN A 91 -9.53 3.11 -4.22
N THR A 92 -9.78 1.80 -4.07
CA THR A 92 -10.83 1.24 -3.21
C THR A 92 -10.74 1.69 -1.75
N THR A 93 -11.90 1.74 -1.09
CA THR A 93 -12.03 1.97 0.36
C THR A 93 -11.94 0.69 1.18
N ASP A 94 -11.90 -0.48 0.53
CA ASP A 94 -11.77 -1.76 1.24
C ASP A 94 -10.41 -1.86 1.93
N LEU A 95 -10.47 -2.00 3.25
CA LEU A 95 -9.32 -2.11 4.12
C LEU A 95 -8.44 -3.33 3.85
N ASN A 96 -8.98 -4.39 3.24
CA ASN A 96 -8.26 -5.61 2.91
C ASN A 96 -7.51 -5.54 1.57
N VAL A 97 -7.67 -4.46 0.81
CA VAL A 97 -6.86 -4.20 -0.38
C VAL A 97 -5.68 -3.32 -0.02
N ILE A 98 -4.48 -3.79 -0.32
CA ILE A 98 -3.23 -3.05 -0.12
C ILE A 98 -2.75 -2.60 -1.49
N SER A 99 -2.94 -1.31 -1.81
CA SER A 99 -2.36 -0.73 -3.02
C SER A 99 -0.85 -0.55 -2.85
N VAL A 100 -0.10 -0.90 -3.88
CA VAL A 100 1.37 -0.99 -3.83
C VAL A 100 2.01 -0.02 -4.83
N GLY A 101 2.79 0.93 -4.32
CA GLY A 101 3.63 1.82 -5.11
C GLY A 101 4.97 1.17 -5.47
N ALA A 102 5.72 1.80 -6.37
CA ALA A 102 6.98 1.26 -6.87
C ALA A 102 8.18 2.17 -6.56
N VAL A 103 9.21 1.61 -5.94
CA VAL A 103 10.54 2.24 -5.79
C VAL A 103 11.55 1.29 -6.39
N SER A 104 12.53 1.79 -7.13
CA SER A 104 13.55 0.93 -7.75
C SER A 104 14.26 0.10 -6.69
N HIS A 105 14.55 -1.17 -6.96
CA HIS A 105 15.28 -2.02 -6.01
C HIS A 105 16.66 -1.45 -5.63
N THR A 106 17.26 -0.63 -6.51
CA THR A 106 18.55 0.06 -6.27
C THR A 106 18.44 1.13 -5.19
N ASP A 107 17.27 1.75 -5.05
CA ASP A 107 16.99 2.81 -4.08
C ASP A 107 16.32 2.29 -2.81
N TRP A 108 16.09 0.96 -2.72
CA TRP A 108 15.42 0.35 -1.57
C TRP A 108 16.19 0.53 -0.25
N GLY A 109 17.50 0.76 -0.34
CA GLY A 109 18.38 0.99 0.81
C GLY A 109 18.28 2.38 1.42
N GLN A 110 17.62 3.34 0.76
CA GLN A 110 17.59 4.75 1.15
C GLN A 110 16.98 4.96 2.55
N LEU A 111 17.52 5.95 3.28
CA LEU A 111 17.08 6.28 4.64
C LEU A 111 15.70 6.92 4.66
N SER A 112 15.01 6.87 5.80
CA SER A 112 13.76 7.60 6.01
C SER A 112 13.93 9.10 5.74
N GLY A 113 12.89 9.76 5.24
CA GLY A 113 12.90 11.17 4.85
C GLY A 113 13.45 11.47 3.45
N VAL A 114 14.08 10.49 2.78
CA VAL A 114 14.53 10.67 1.39
C VAL A 114 13.32 10.82 0.46
N THR A 115 13.38 11.82 -0.43
CA THR A 115 12.34 12.13 -1.43
C THR A 115 12.83 11.79 -2.85
N GLY A 116 11.91 11.76 -3.82
CA GLY A 116 12.26 11.63 -5.25
C GLY A 116 12.73 10.24 -5.71
N ILE A 117 12.58 9.20 -4.89
CA ILE A 117 13.01 7.82 -5.22
C ILE A 117 11.87 6.93 -5.72
N ILE A 118 10.63 7.40 -5.61
CA ILE A 118 9.49 6.77 -6.29
C ILE A 118 9.68 6.89 -7.80
N VAL A 119 9.40 5.81 -8.53
CA VAL A 119 9.47 5.84 -9.99
C VAL A 119 8.33 6.70 -10.56
N ASP A 120 8.61 7.41 -11.64
CA ASP A 120 7.71 8.39 -12.27
C ASP A 120 6.34 7.83 -12.66
N TYR A 121 6.28 6.59 -13.10
CA TYR A 121 5.03 5.90 -13.47
C TYR A 121 4.23 5.37 -12.26
N SER A 122 4.75 5.44 -11.03
CA SER A 122 4.02 4.97 -9.86
C SER A 122 2.99 6.01 -9.44
N SER A 123 1.71 5.65 -9.57
CA SER A 123 0.60 6.49 -9.14
C SER A 123 0.70 6.92 -7.68
N GLN A 124 0.23 8.13 -7.39
CA GLN A 124 0.23 8.75 -6.06
C GLN A 124 -1.19 9.18 -5.69
N GLY A 125 -1.44 9.22 -4.38
CA GLY A 125 -2.69 9.67 -3.81
C GLY A 125 -2.80 11.21 -3.73
N PRO A 126 -3.78 11.72 -2.97
CA PRO A 126 -4.87 10.94 -2.37
C PRO A 126 -5.79 10.36 -3.44
N THR A 127 -6.54 9.32 -3.11
CA THR A 127 -7.64 8.88 -4.00
C THR A 127 -8.71 9.97 -4.10
N ASN A 128 -9.63 9.87 -5.06
CA ASN A 128 -10.79 10.77 -5.15
C ASN A 128 -11.66 10.79 -3.88
N SER A 129 -11.57 9.76 -3.01
CA SER A 129 -12.22 9.73 -1.70
C SER A 129 -11.36 10.28 -0.56
N GLY A 130 -10.21 10.88 -0.87
CA GLY A 130 -9.27 11.43 0.11
C GLY A 130 -8.38 10.40 0.82
N ASN A 131 -8.44 9.12 0.44
CA ASN A 131 -7.66 8.08 1.10
C ASN A 131 -6.19 8.10 0.65
N ILE A 132 -5.28 7.75 1.55
CA ILE A 132 -3.88 7.50 1.21
C ILE A 132 -3.80 6.34 0.20
N ALA A 133 -3.09 6.58 -0.89
CA ALA A 133 -2.66 5.58 -1.86
C ALA A 133 -1.28 6.01 -2.41
N PRO A 134 -0.35 5.08 -2.71
CA PRO A 134 -0.43 3.66 -2.36
C PRO A 134 -0.50 3.46 -0.83
N LYS A 135 -0.90 2.28 -0.36
CA LYS A 135 -0.82 1.96 1.07
C LYS A 135 0.62 1.67 1.49
N ILE A 136 1.42 1.10 0.61
CA ILE A 136 2.81 0.74 0.89
C ILE A 136 3.59 0.75 -0.41
N CYS A 137 4.90 0.88 -0.36
CA CYS A 137 5.76 0.67 -1.52
C CYS A 137 6.38 -0.72 -1.52
N GLY A 138 6.71 -1.20 -2.71
CA GLY A 138 7.50 -2.40 -2.97
C GLY A 138 8.60 -2.16 -4.00
N PRO A 139 9.57 -3.08 -4.11
CA PRO A 139 10.66 -2.94 -5.06
C PRO A 139 10.17 -3.19 -6.50
N THR A 140 10.59 -2.35 -7.43
CA THR A 140 10.45 -2.57 -8.87
C THR A 140 11.81 -2.72 -9.54
N ASN A 141 11.82 -2.96 -10.85
CA ASN A 141 13.01 -3.28 -11.65
C ASN A 141 13.71 -4.57 -11.17
N THR A 142 12.99 -5.47 -10.49
CA THR A 142 13.57 -6.69 -9.92
C THR A 142 13.75 -7.77 -10.98
N TYR A 143 14.70 -8.66 -10.75
CA TYR A 143 14.95 -9.83 -11.58
C TYR A 143 14.14 -11.02 -11.08
N SER A 144 13.69 -11.88 -12.00
CA SER A 144 13.06 -13.15 -11.66
C SER A 144 13.52 -14.23 -12.63
N TRP A 145 13.25 -15.50 -12.30
CA TRP A 145 13.53 -16.61 -13.21
C TRP A 145 12.85 -16.45 -14.58
N ILE A 146 11.62 -15.94 -14.59
CA ILE A 146 10.82 -15.75 -15.81
C ILE A 146 11.31 -14.52 -16.60
N TYR A 147 11.69 -13.46 -15.89
CA TYR A 147 12.18 -12.20 -16.45
C TYR A 147 13.64 -11.97 -16.06
N GLY A 148 14.55 -12.77 -16.65
CA GLY A 148 15.98 -12.74 -16.33
C GLY A 148 16.66 -11.40 -16.60
N THR A 149 16.09 -10.57 -17.46
CA THR A 149 16.56 -9.20 -17.77
C THR A 149 15.92 -8.12 -16.89
N GLY A 150 15.08 -8.50 -15.92
CA GLY A 150 14.35 -7.58 -15.06
C GLY A 150 12.91 -7.33 -15.54
N PHE A 151 12.05 -6.97 -14.58
CA PHE A 151 10.66 -6.56 -14.80
C PHE A 151 10.40 -5.29 -14.00
N SER A 152 9.67 -4.32 -14.59
CA SER A 152 9.39 -3.02 -14.00
C SER A 152 7.89 -2.78 -13.83
N GLY A 153 7.50 -1.64 -13.25
CA GLY A 153 6.11 -1.30 -13.00
C GLY A 153 5.69 -1.52 -11.55
N THR A 154 4.57 -0.91 -11.18
CA THR A 154 3.80 -1.32 -9.99
C THR A 154 3.32 -2.77 -10.09
N SER A 155 3.17 -3.29 -11.33
CA SER A 155 2.95 -4.71 -11.63
C SER A 155 4.11 -5.63 -11.22
N CYS A 156 5.34 -5.11 -11.13
CA CYS A 156 6.50 -5.83 -10.56
C CYS A 156 6.52 -5.72 -9.03
N SER A 157 6.23 -4.52 -8.52
CA SER A 157 6.22 -4.23 -7.08
C SER A 157 5.15 -5.00 -6.31
N THR A 158 3.93 -5.04 -6.85
CA THR A 158 2.77 -5.70 -6.23
C THR A 158 3.02 -7.16 -5.87
N PRO A 159 3.46 -8.06 -6.78
CA PRO A 159 3.71 -9.46 -6.44
C PRO A 159 4.90 -9.64 -5.49
N ASN A 160 5.92 -8.78 -5.53
CA ASN A 160 7.02 -8.81 -4.55
C ASN A 160 6.49 -8.56 -3.13
N VAL A 161 5.68 -7.53 -2.94
CA VAL A 161 5.04 -7.22 -1.64
C VAL A 161 4.06 -8.31 -1.23
N ALA A 162 3.22 -8.79 -2.16
CA ALA A 162 2.25 -9.85 -1.88
C ALA A 162 2.94 -11.13 -1.41
N GLY A 163 3.99 -11.58 -2.11
CA GLY A 163 4.78 -12.75 -1.71
C GLY A 163 5.37 -12.60 -0.32
N ALA A 164 5.95 -11.44 -0.02
CA ALA A 164 6.54 -11.20 1.29
C ALA A 164 5.50 -11.09 2.43
N ILE A 165 4.33 -10.49 2.18
CA ILE A 165 3.21 -10.48 3.14
C ILE A 165 2.66 -11.89 3.36
N ILE A 166 2.54 -12.71 2.31
CA ILE A 166 2.10 -14.11 2.44
C ILE A 166 3.12 -14.92 3.25
N SER A 167 4.42 -14.75 3.01
CA SER A 167 5.47 -15.39 3.82
C SER A 167 5.41 -14.95 5.28
N PHE A 168 5.23 -13.65 5.52
CA PHE A 168 5.02 -13.10 6.86
C PHE A 168 3.79 -13.73 7.54
N TRP A 169 2.65 -13.80 6.83
CA TRP A 169 1.40 -14.30 7.39
C TRP A 169 1.46 -15.80 7.66
N SER A 170 2.07 -16.58 6.75
CA SER A 170 2.32 -18.00 6.95
C SER A 170 3.13 -18.28 8.23
N ALA A 171 4.17 -17.48 8.49
CA ALA A 171 4.96 -17.56 9.72
C ALA A 171 4.22 -17.08 10.97
N ASN A 172 3.14 -16.30 10.81
CA ASN A 172 2.36 -15.70 11.88
C ASN A 172 0.88 -16.05 11.73
N SER A 173 0.58 -17.34 11.51
CA SER A 173 -0.75 -17.85 11.17
C SER A 173 -1.81 -17.64 12.25
N THR A 174 -1.43 -17.21 13.45
CA THR A 174 -2.40 -16.79 14.47
C THR A 174 -3.04 -15.46 14.11
N LEU A 175 -2.37 -14.57 13.37
CA LEU A 175 -2.87 -13.26 13.00
C LEU A 175 -4.03 -13.36 12.00
N ASP A 176 -5.05 -12.54 12.20
CA ASP A 176 -6.08 -12.28 11.19
C ASP A 176 -5.60 -11.21 10.18
N ALA A 177 -6.39 -10.97 9.13
CA ALA A 177 -6.06 -9.99 8.09
C ALA A 177 -5.83 -8.58 8.65
N THR A 178 -6.50 -8.18 9.73
CA THR A 178 -6.25 -6.88 10.37
C THR A 178 -4.94 -6.90 11.14
N GLY A 179 -4.63 -7.95 11.88
CA GLY A 179 -3.36 -8.13 12.57
C GLY A 179 -2.18 -8.07 11.61
N VAL A 180 -2.29 -8.72 10.45
CA VAL A 180 -1.28 -8.66 9.39
C VAL A 180 -1.06 -7.23 8.90
N ARG A 181 -2.13 -6.51 8.55
CA ARG A 181 -2.02 -5.11 8.09
C ARG A 181 -1.40 -4.21 9.13
N GLN A 182 -1.81 -4.34 10.40
CA GLN A 182 -1.25 -3.54 11.50
C GLN A 182 0.26 -3.73 11.62
N VAL A 183 0.74 -4.99 11.58
CA VAL A 183 2.17 -5.27 11.68
C VAL A 183 2.92 -4.78 10.46
N VAL A 184 2.46 -5.12 9.26
CA VAL A 184 3.16 -4.80 8.01
C VAL A 184 3.25 -3.30 7.78
N PHE A 185 2.16 -2.57 7.99
CA PHE A 185 2.16 -1.12 7.86
C PHE A 185 3.02 -0.46 8.94
N ARG A 186 2.96 -0.96 10.18
CA ARG A 186 3.81 -0.42 11.23
C ARG A 186 5.28 -0.70 10.97
N MET A 187 5.62 -1.87 10.44
CA MET A 187 6.97 -2.14 9.98
C MET A 187 7.33 -1.07 8.95
N ALA A 188 6.66 -0.98 7.81
CA ALA A 188 7.00 0.01 6.77
C ALA A 188 7.32 1.42 7.31
N GLN A 189 6.48 1.94 8.22
CA GLN A 189 6.67 3.24 8.88
C GLN A 189 7.95 3.36 9.72
N LEU A 190 8.40 2.27 10.34
CA LEU A 190 9.61 2.27 11.16
C LEU A 190 10.90 2.18 10.35
N TYR A 191 10.89 1.52 9.19
CA TYR A 191 12.12 1.24 8.43
C TYR A 191 12.34 2.18 7.25
N ARG A 192 11.27 2.48 6.52
CA ARG A 192 11.33 3.07 5.18
C ARG A 192 10.24 4.12 5.01
N ASP A 193 10.11 4.97 6.01
CA ASP A 193 9.28 6.18 5.98
C ASP A 193 9.95 7.23 5.09
N TRP A 194 9.92 7.00 3.79
CA TRP A 194 10.42 7.92 2.78
C TRP A 194 9.45 9.08 2.62
N GLY A 195 9.95 10.21 2.11
CA GLY A 195 9.11 11.39 1.93
C GLY A 195 8.91 12.18 3.21
N ALA A 196 7.68 12.64 3.44
CA ALA A 196 7.37 13.40 4.64
C ALA A 196 7.33 12.47 5.85
N ALA A 197 7.56 13.00 7.06
CA ALA A 197 7.49 12.16 8.26
C ALA A 197 6.04 11.67 8.48
N GLY A 198 5.89 10.35 8.67
CA GLY A 198 4.60 9.69 8.78
C GLY A 198 3.95 9.44 7.42
N ASN A 199 2.71 8.95 7.45
CA ASN A 199 2.07 8.50 6.23
C ASN A 199 1.83 9.64 5.24
N ASP A 200 2.16 9.40 3.97
CA ASP A 200 1.96 10.37 2.89
C ASP A 200 1.34 9.73 1.64
N ASN A 201 1.01 10.57 0.65
CA ASN A 201 0.37 10.16 -0.59
C ASN A 201 1.36 9.69 -1.68
N VAL A 202 2.66 9.65 -1.38
CA VAL A 202 3.70 9.22 -2.30
C VAL A 202 4.12 7.79 -1.96
N TYR A 203 4.49 7.55 -0.70
CA TYR A 203 5.02 6.28 -0.22
C TYR A 203 4.04 5.51 0.69
N GLY A 204 2.88 6.10 1.00
CA GLY A 204 1.89 5.46 1.85
C GLY A 204 2.38 5.35 3.29
N TYR A 205 2.44 4.12 3.80
CA TYR A 205 3.05 3.80 5.09
C TYR A 205 4.57 3.57 4.99
N GLY A 206 5.17 3.73 3.80
CA GLY A 206 6.59 3.53 3.54
C GLY A 206 6.91 2.27 2.72
N GLY A 207 8.18 1.93 2.59
CA GLY A 207 8.65 0.71 1.94
C GLY A 207 8.41 -0.55 2.77
N PHE A 208 7.85 -1.59 2.17
CA PHE A 208 7.66 -2.88 2.84
C PHE A 208 8.98 -3.48 3.36
N TYR A 209 8.96 -3.99 4.59
CA TYR A 209 10.11 -4.66 5.17
C TYR A 209 9.70 -6.01 5.77
N LEU A 210 10.33 -7.09 5.31
CA LEU A 210 10.19 -8.41 5.92
C LEU A 210 11.27 -8.59 7.00
N TYR A 211 10.85 -8.66 8.25
CA TYR A 211 11.76 -8.97 9.35
C TYR A 211 12.25 -10.42 9.28
N SER A 212 13.50 -10.65 9.70
CA SER A 212 14.10 -11.98 9.74
C SER A 212 13.22 -12.94 10.54
N TRP A 213 12.95 -14.09 9.95
CA TRP A 213 12.12 -15.10 10.59
C TRP A 213 12.75 -15.63 11.88
N ALA A 214 11.90 -15.91 12.86
CA ALA A 214 12.23 -16.68 14.05
C ALA A 214 11.02 -17.55 14.43
N SER A 215 11.27 -18.72 15.02
CA SER A 215 10.21 -19.56 15.55
C SER A 215 9.48 -18.84 16.70
N ASN A 216 8.17 -19.06 16.79
CA ASN A 216 7.31 -18.45 17.81
C ASN A 216 7.49 -16.93 17.93
N LEU A 217 7.56 -16.23 16.79
CA LEU A 217 7.59 -14.78 16.78
C LEU A 217 6.19 -14.23 17.07
N ARG A 218 6.12 -13.20 17.91
CA ARG A 218 4.93 -12.41 18.19
C ARG A 218 5.27 -10.94 18.13
N TYR A 219 4.25 -10.12 17.90
CA TYR A 219 4.42 -8.68 17.76
C TYR A 219 3.66 -7.97 18.86
N LEU A 220 4.29 -6.94 19.42
CA LEU A 220 3.67 -5.98 20.31
C LEU A 220 3.68 -4.63 19.61
N PHE A 221 2.49 -4.07 19.43
CA PHE A 221 2.32 -2.75 18.85
C PHE A 221 1.25 -2.05 19.67
N ARG A 222 1.57 -0.95 20.36
CA ARG A 222 0.61 -0.18 21.18
C ARG A 222 0.15 1.05 20.41
N THR A 223 -1.16 1.15 20.18
CA THR A 223 -1.83 2.38 19.71
C THR A 223 -3.11 2.62 20.51
N SER A 224 -3.64 3.85 20.47
CA SER A 224 -4.90 4.23 21.15
C SER A 224 -6.10 3.39 20.72
N ASN A 225 -6.05 2.72 19.56
CA ASN A 225 -7.16 1.98 18.97
C ASN A 225 -6.99 0.45 19.09
N ASN A 226 -6.03 -0.02 19.88
CA ASN A 226 -5.94 -1.44 20.15
C ASN A 226 -7.08 -1.87 21.05
N ALA A 227 -8.04 -2.59 20.48
CA ALA A 227 -9.00 -3.32 21.30
C ALA A 227 -8.26 -4.24 22.27
N LEU A 228 -8.80 -4.41 23.48
CA LEU A 228 -8.40 -5.45 24.42
C LEU A 228 -8.71 -6.80 23.77
N ILE A 229 -7.77 -7.34 23.01
CA ILE A 229 -7.94 -8.65 22.37
C ILE A 229 -7.37 -9.71 23.30
N THR A 230 -8.20 -10.69 23.64
CA THR A 230 -7.90 -11.80 24.55
C THR A 230 -7.28 -13.01 23.84
N ASN A 231 -7.02 -12.89 22.54
CA ASN A 231 -6.46 -13.95 21.70
C ASN A 231 -5.24 -13.45 20.89
N ALA A 232 -4.54 -14.37 20.23
CA ALA A 232 -3.33 -14.07 19.46
C ALA A 232 -3.61 -13.66 17.98
N SER A 233 -4.83 -13.20 17.66
CA SER A 233 -5.21 -12.81 16.30
C SER A 233 -4.72 -11.44 15.86
N ARG A 234 -4.20 -10.66 16.80
CA ARG A 234 -3.59 -9.35 16.57
C ARG A 234 -2.30 -9.20 17.35
N PRO A 235 -1.47 -8.18 17.03
CA PRO A 235 -0.36 -7.79 17.90
C PRO A 235 -0.81 -7.52 19.33
N TYR A 236 0.00 -7.90 20.30
CA TYR A 236 -0.22 -7.57 21.69
C TYR A 236 -0.14 -6.04 21.90
N TYR A 237 -0.96 -5.51 22.79
CA TYR A 237 -1.02 -4.07 23.06
C TYR A 237 -0.30 -3.65 24.35
N SER A 238 0.09 -4.62 25.19
CA SER A 238 0.85 -4.43 26.43
C SER A 238 1.80 -5.61 26.68
N MET A 239 2.81 -5.41 27.53
CA MET A 239 3.75 -6.46 27.91
C MET A 239 3.05 -7.50 28.79
N ASN A 240 2.16 -7.06 29.69
CA ASN A 240 1.35 -7.95 30.52
C ASN A 240 0.53 -8.96 29.69
N VAL A 241 -0.11 -8.49 28.62
CA VAL A 241 -0.90 -9.36 27.73
C VAL A 241 -0.01 -10.32 26.97
N ALA A 242 1.14 -9.82 26.47
CA ALA A 242 2.13 -10.69 25.84
C ALA A 242 2.62 -11.78 26.81
N GLN A 243 2.91 -11.44 28.06
CA GLN A 243 3.36 -12.38 29.09
C GLN A 243 2.30 -13.48 29.37
N ASN A 244 1.04 -13.08 29.47
CA ASN A 244 -0.06 -13.99 29.79
C ASN A 244 -0.42 -14.90 28.61
N LEU A 245 -0.55 -14.32 27.41
CA LEU A 245 -1.10 -15.01 26.24
C LEU A 245 -0.06 -15.63 25.31
N ALA A 246 1.21 -15.20 25.35
CA ALA A 246 2.23 -15.79 24.50
C ALA A 246 2.53 -17.24 24.90
N PRO A 247 2.74 -18.15 23.93
CA PRO A 247 3.28 -19.48 24.20
C PRO A 247 4.65 -19.43 24.88
N SER A 248 5.05 -20.52 25.53
CA SER A 248 6.43 -20.68 26.02
C SER A 248 7.43 -20.59 24.86
N ASN A 249 8.64 -20.09 25.14
CA ASN A 249 9.72 -19.93 24.14
C ASN A 249 9.32 -19.01 22.97
N THR A 250 8.64 -17.92 23.26
CA THR A 250 8.22 -16.89 22.29
C THR A 250 9.22 -15.74 22.25
N THR A 251 9.49 -15.19 21.07
CA THR A 251 10.15 -13.89 20.94
C THR A 251 9.09 -12.83 20.62
N VAL A 252 9.04 -11.76 21.39
CA VAL A 252 8.11 -10.63 21.17
C VAL A 252 8.89 -9.45 20.61
N ILE A 253 8.54 -9.05 19.39
CA ILE A 253 9.09 -7.86 18.73
C ILE A 253 8.22 -6.65 19.06
N ILE A 254 8.83 -5.62 19.60
CA ILE A 254 8.15 -4.38 19.99
C ILE A 254 8.24 -3.39 18.83
N LEU A 255 7.13 -3.17 18.12
CA LEU A 255 7.05 -2.34 16.91
C LEU A 255 6.81 -0.85 17.21
N ASN A 256 7.00 -0.39 18.45
CA ASN A 256 6.92 1.03 18.78
C ASN A 256 7.92 1.41 19.86
N GLY A 257 8.50 2.60 19.73
CA GLY A 257 9.20 3.25 20.84
C GLY A 257 8.18 3.85 21.81
N GLY A 258 8.48 3.82 23.10
CA GLY A 258 7.60 4.39 24.13
C GLY A 258 8.01 3.95 25.53
N VAL A 259 7.53 4.69 26.54
CA VAL A 259 7.69 4.32 27.95
C VAL A 259 6.64 3.27 28.27
N TYR A 260 7.09 2.02 28.41
CA TYR A 260 6.26 0.94 28.93
C TYR A 260 6.36 1.00 30.45
N ALA A 261 5.45 1.75 31.09
CA ALA A 261 5.37 1.92 32.55
C ALA A 261 5.03 0.63 33.34
N GLU A 262 5.12 -0.52 32.69
CA GLU A 262 4.85 -1.83 33.28
C GLU A 262 6.08 -2.23 34.11
N THR A 263 6.08 -1.83 35.38
CA THR A 263 7.05 -2.27 36.39
C THR A 263 6.91 -3.76 36.63
N GLY A 264 7.94 -4.52 36.26
CA GLY A 264 8.09 -5.94 36.60
C GLY A 264 8.18 -6.85 35.39
N LEU A 265 9.18 -7.74 35.43
CA LEU A 265 9.42 -8.87 34.54
C LEU A 265 10.29 -8.58 33.30
N TYR A 266 11.47 -8.03 33.54
CA TYR A 266 12.57 -8.06 32.56
C TYR A 266 13.63 -9.05 33.03
N GLY A 267 13.80 -10.14 32.28
CA GLY A 267 14.91 -11.08 32.44
C GLY A 267 14.74 -12.04 33.63
N GLY A 268 14.39 -13.28 33.33
CA GLY A 268 14.49 -14.34 34.32
C GLY A 268 13.64 -15.53 33.95
N THR A 269 14.26 -16.70 33.94
CA THR A 269 13.56 -17.93 34.32
C THR A 269 12.75 -17.66 35.59
N ALA A 270 11.43 -17.66 35.44
CA ALA A 270 10.40 -17.62 36.49
C ALA A 270 10.20 -16.31 37.28
N ALA A 271 9.05 -15.68 37.02
CA ALA A 271 8.19 -15.18 38.09
C ALA A 271 6.74 -15.39 37.65
N LEU A 272 5.97 -16.14 38.47
CA LEU A 272 4.62 -16.70 38.25
C LEU A 272 4.48 -18.16 37.75
N GLY A 273 5.51 -19.00 37.82
CA GLY A 273 5.32 -20.46 37.72
C GLY A 273 4.92 -21.02 36.34
N LEU A 274 4.96 -20.20 35.30
CA LEU A 274 4.83 -20.66 33.91
C LEU A 274 6.23 -20.69 33.29
N GLY A 275 6.69 -21.87 32.86
CA GLY A 275 7.98 -22.10 32.20
C GLY A 275 8.11 -21.43 30.82
N LYS A 276 7.86 -20.12 30.74
CA LYS A 276 7.88 -19.33 29.51
C LYS A 276 9.16 -18.49 29.45
N LYS A 277 10.03 -18.77 28.50
CA LYS A 277 11.12 -17.88 28.10
C LYS A 277 10.58 -16.89 27.06
N ILE A 278 10.44 -15.62 27.44
CA ILE A 278 10.03 -14.53 26.51
C ILE A 278 11.21 -13.59 26.30
N LEU A 279 11.58 -13.38 25.04
CA LEU A 279 12.63 -12.43 24.66
C LEU A 279 12.00 -11.21 23.98
N TYR A 280 12.24 -10.02 24.52
CA TYR A 280 11.83 -8.77 23.92
C TYR A 280 12.94 -8.21 23.05
N ARG A 281 12.60 -7.78 21.83
CA ARG A 281 13.55 -7.09 20.94
C ARG A 281 12.90 -5.84 20.34
N ALA A 282 13.64 -4.74 20.39
CA ALA A 282 13.42 -3.66 19.47
C ALA A 282 13.90 -4.14 18.08
N PRO A 283 13.12 -3.91 17.02
CA PRO A 283 13.51 -4.33 15.70
C PRO A 283 14.66 -3.45 15.17
N PHE A 284 14.78 -2.17 15.61
CA PHE A 284 15.88 -1.23 15.27
C PHE A 284 16.54 -0.65 16.52
N VAL A 285 17.85 -0.42 16.42
CA VAL A 285 18.77 0.01 17.50
C VAL A 285 18.44 1.41 18.06
N THR A 286 17.50 2.14 17.48
CA THR A 286 17.09 3.48 17.93
C THR A 286 15.99 3.51 18.98
N ALA A 287 15.41 2.37 19.38
CA ALA A 287 14.53 2.34 20.54
C ALA A 287 15.37 2.24 21.82
N SER A 288 15.71 3.40 22.40
CA SER A 288 16.27 3.45 23.75
C SER A 288 15.24 2.92 24.75
N PHE A 289 15.55 1.81 25.40
CA PHE A 289 14.87 1.44 26.64
C PHE A 289 15.37 2.42 27.71
N GLY A 290 14.47 3.28 28.20
CA GLY A 290 14.71 3.93 29.49
C GLY A 290 14.73 2.84 30.54
N LEU A 291 15.94 2.46 30.96
CA LEU A 291 16.21 1.58 32.09
C LEU A 291 15.82 2.28 33.40
#